data_AF-A0A9X2M791-F1
#
_entry.id   AF-A0A9X2M791-F1
#
_cell.length_a   1.000
_cell.length_b   1.000
_cell.length_c   1.000
_cell.angle_alpha   90.00
_cell.angle_beta   90.00
_cell.angle_gamma   90.00
#
_symmetry.space_group_name_H-M   'P 1'
#
loop_
_entity.id
_entity.type
_entity.pdbx_description
1 polymer ?
#
loop_
_entity_poly.entity_id
_entity_poly.type
_entity_poly.pdbx_seq_one_letter_code
_entity_poly.pdbx_strand_id
1 'polypeptide(L)' 'GRELALTAITDRTGEGDRIDVTYNPQGAPTGIIHSGGYHIAADTDPKLLRITALRLLHGEDHEHSTTLISFGYNTAGDL' A
#
# COMPACT_ATOMS: atom_id res chain seq x y z
N GLY A 1 7.16 -19.03 -9.90
CA GLY A 1 8.38 -19.07 -9.06
C GLY A 1 7.99 -18.67 -7.65
N ARG A 2 8.70 -19.15 -6.62
CA ARG A 2 8.44 -18.78 -5.23
C ARG A 2 9.12 -17.45 -4.92
N GLU A 3 8.54 -16.37 -5.41
CA GLU A 3 9.02 -15.01 -5.12
C GLU A 3 8.46 -14.59 -3.76
N LEU A 4 9.31 -14.00 -2.92
CA LEU A 4 8.91 -13.47 -1.62
C LEU A 4 8.22 -12.12 -1.84
N ALA A 5 7.26 -11.78 -0.98
CA ALA A 5 6.62 -10.47 -1.01
C ALA A 5 7.65 -9.36 -0.76
N LEU A 6 7.54 -8.27 -1.53
CA LEU A 6 8.36 -7.08 -1.34
C LEU A 6 8.00 -6.41 -0.01
N THR A 7 8.90 -6.44 0.96
CA THR A 7 8.63 -5.84 2.27
C THR A 7 9.11 -4.40 2.39
N ALA A 8 10.13 -4.02 1.61
CA ALA A 8 10.61 -2.65 1.57
C ALA A 8 11.48 -2.34 0.35
N ILE A 9 11.59 -1.06 0.05
CA ILE A 9 12.52 -0.48 -0.91
C ILE A 9 13.32 0.59 -0.17
N THR A 10 14.64 0.53 -0.26
CA THR A 10 15.53 1.62 0.18
C THR A 10 16.12 2.26 -1.05
N ASP A 11 16.29 3.57 -1.00
CA ASP A 11 17.03 4.32 -2.00
C ASP A 11 18.44 3.74 -2.26
N ARG A 12 19.01 4.07 -3.42
CA ARG A 12 20.30 3.54 -3.87
C ARG A 12 21.51 3.96 -3.02
N THR A 13 21.40 5.06 -2.27
CA THR A 13 22.49 5.59 -1.44
C THR A 13 22.63 4.84 -0.12
N GLY A 14 21.63 4.04 0.27
CA GLY A 14 21.66 3.19 1.46
C GLY A 14 21.42 3.95 2.78
N GLU A 15 21.71 5.25 2.81
CA GLU A 15 21.35 6.18 3.90
C GLU A 15 20.11 7.04 3.58
N GLY A 16 19.49 6.83 2.42
CA GLY A 16 18.36 7.62 1.95
C GLY A 16 16.99 7.06 2.35
N ASP A 17 15.97 7.55 1.65
CA ASP A 17 14.57 7.24 1.93
C ASP A 17 14.27 5.75 1.87
N ARG A 18 13.36 5.32 2.75
CA ARG A 18 12.87 3.96 2.83
C ARG A 18 11.35 3.94 2.73
N ILE A 19 10.85 2.96 1.99
CA ILE A 19 9.43 2.65 1.89
C ILE A 19 9.23 1.23 2.39
N ASP A 20 8.46 1.06 3.46
CA ASP A 20 8.02 -0.24 3.95
C ASP A 20 6.62 -0.56 3.41
N VAL A 21 6.37 -1.83 3.09
CA VAL A 21 5.05 -2.34 2.68
C VAL A 21 4.54 -3.30 3.73
N THR A 22 3.37 -3.01 4.28
CA THR A 22 2.72 -3.86 5.27
C THR A 22 1.63 -4.70 4.62
N TYR A 23 1.43 -5.90 5.17
CA TYR A 23 0.50 -6.89 4.65
C TYR A 23 -0.40 -7.41 5.76
N ASN A 24 -1.63 -7.77 5.41
CA ASN A 24 -2.52 -8.51 6.32
C ASN A 24 -2.15 -10.00 6.38
N PRO A 25 -2.76 -10.81 7.27
CA PRO A 25 -2.47 -12.24 7.39
C PRO A 25 -2.77 -13.06 6.12
N GLN A 26 -3.61 -12.54 5.21
CA GLN A 26 -3.93 -13.16 3.92
C GLN A 26 -2.91 -12.78 2.83
N GLY A 27 -1.95 -11.91 3.13
CA GLY A 27 -0.91 -11.46 2.21
C GLY A 27 -1.33 -10.31 1.29
N ALA A 28 -2.48 -9.67 1.53
CA ALA A 28 -2.87 -8.46 0.81
C ALA A 28 -2.16 -7.23 1.41
N PRO A 29 -1.60 -6.33 0.58
CA PRO A 29 -0.95 -5.12 1.06
C PRO A 29 -1.99 -4.20 1.72
N THR A 30 -1.64 -3.63 2.86
CA THR A 30 -2.51 -2.73 3.63
C THR A 30 -1.93 -1.34 3.80
N GLY A 31 -0.60 -1.19 3.72
CA GLY A 31 0.06 0.08 3.94
C GLY A 31 1.38 0.21 3.20
N ILE A 32 1.69 1.46 2.87
CA ILE A 32 2.96 1.91 2.31
C ILE A 32 3.44 3.05 3.21
N ILE A 33 4.56 2.85 3.90
CA ILE A 33 5.06 3.74 4.95
C ILE A 33 6.41 4.28 4.51
N HIS A 34 6.50 5.60 4.35
CA HIS A 34 7.72 6.28 3.98
C HIS A 34 8.47 6.77 5.23
N SER A 35 9.80 6.65 5.26
CA SER A 35 10.66 7.11 6.36
C SER A 35 10.49 8.60 6.70
N GLY A 36 10.10 9.41 5.72
CA GLY A 36 9.74 10.83 5.89
C GLY A 36 8.37 11.11 6.53
N GLY A 37 7.64 10.09 7.00
CA GLY A 37 6.38 10.23 7.75
C GLY A 37 5.11 10.17 6.91
N TYR A 38 5.18 9.82 5.63
CA TYR A 38 3.97 9.64 4.81
C TYR A 38 3.42 8.22 4.93
N HIS A 39 2.13 8.09 5.19
CA HIS A 39 1.44 6.81 5.29
C HIS A 39 0.34 6.72 4.24
N ILE A 40 0.41 5.72 3.37
CA ILE A 40 -0.63 5.43 2.39
C ILE A 40 -1.28 4.12 2.77
N ALA A 41 -2.61 4.12 2.95
CA ALA A 41 -3.40 2.90 3.06
C ALA A 41 -3.68 2.34 1.66
N ALA A 42 -3.56 1.02 1.53
CA ALA A 42 -4.02 0.28 0.37
C ALA A 42 -5.32 -0.45 0.73
N ASP A 43 -6.43 -0.03 0.11
CA ASP A 43 -7.70 -0.73 0.25
C ASP A 43 -7.72 -1.90 -0.74
N THR A 44 -8.20 -3.06 -0.29
CA THR A 44 -8.23 -4.27 -1.11
C THR A 44 -9.61 -4.90 -1.16
N ASP A 45 -9.99 -5.42 -2.33
CA ASP A 45 -11.13 -6.33 -2.44
C ASP A 45 -10.86 -7.59 -1.58
N PRO A 46 -11.73 -7.92 -0.61
CA PRO A 46 -11.48 -9.00 0.34
C PRO A 46 -11.54 -10.40 -0.29
N LYS A 47 -12.10 -10.54 -1.49
CA LYS A 47 -12.24 -11.82 -2.20
C LYS A 47 -11.16 -11.99 -3.26
N LEU A 48 -10.88 -10.93 -4.01
CA LEU A 48 -9.95 -10.95 -5.14
C LEU A 48 -8.53 -10.52 -4.76
N LEU A 49 -8.34 -9.95 -3.57
CA LEU A 49 -7.07 -9.41 -3.06
C LEU A 49 -6.45 -8.35 -3.98
N ARG A 50 -7.30 -7.62 -4.72
CA ARG A 50 -6.90 -6.54 -5.63
C ARG A 50 -6.97 -5.21 -4.93
N ILE A 51 -6.01 -4.33 -5.19
CA ILE A 51 -6.02 -2.96 -4.68
C ILE A 51 -7.14 -2.18 -5.37
N THR A 52 -8.06 -1.61 -4.59
CA THR A 52 -9.21 -0.85 -5.10
C THR A 52 -9.09 0.65 -4.84
N ALA A 53 -8.23 1.07 -3.90
CA ALA A 53 -7.91 2.48 -3.70
C ALA A 53 -6.58 2.65 -2.97
N LEU A 54 -5.98 3.82 -3.14
CA LEU A 54 -4.90 4.33 -2.28
C LEU A 54 -5.38 5.59 -1.57
N ARG A 55 -5.19 5.65 -0.25
CA ARG A 55 -5.59 6.79 0.57
C ARG A 55 -4.39 7.29 1.37
N LEU A 56 -4.13 8.60 1.32
CA LEU A 56 -3.18 9.24 2.20
C LEU A 56 -3.79 9.31 3.60
N LEU A 57 -3.10 8.74 4.59
CA LEU A 57 -3.42 8.89 5.99
C LEU A 57 -2.65 10.08 6.56
N HIS A 58 -3.32 10.89 7.39
CA HIS A 58 -2.73 12.08 8.01
C HIS A 58 -3.46 12.41 9.33
N GLY A 59 -2.97 13.41 10.06
CA GLY A 59 -3.34 13.64 11.46
C GLY A 59 -2.29 13.12 12.42
N GLU A 60 -2.46 13.37 13.72
CA GLU A 60 -1.48 13.03 14.75
C GLU A 60 -1.32 11.50 14.89
N ASP A 61 -2.42 10.76 14.71
CA ASP A 61 -2.53 9.30 14.85
C ASP A 61 -3.09 8.65 13.57
N HIS A 62 -2.94 9.29 12.41
CA HIS A 62 -3.51 8.84 11.13
C HIS A 62 -5.05 8.72 11.14
N GLU A 63 -5.71 9.53 11.96
CA GLU A 63 -7.15 9.56 12.17
C GLU A 63 -7.93 10.15 10.97
N HIS A 64 -7.24 10.83 10.06
CA HIS A 64 -7.81 11.39 8.85
C HIS A 64 -7.30 10.66 7.61
N SER A 65 -8.12 10.66 6.55
CA SER A 65 -7.68 10.13 5.27
C SER A 65 -8.24 10.88 4.08
N THR A 66 -7.43 10.95 3.02
CA THR A 66 -7.76 11.55 1.74
C THR A 66 -7.53 10.52 0.64
N THR A 67 -8.55 10.25 -0.18
CA THR A 67 -8.38 9.34 -1.33
C THR A 67 -7.48 9.98 -2.37
N LEU A 68 -6.41 9.28 -2.76
CA LEU A 68 -5.49 9.69 -3.81
C LEU A 68 -5.97 9.18 -5.17
N ILE A 69 -6.36 7.91 -5.22
CA ILE A 69 -6.84 7.24 -6.44
C ILE A 69 -7.71 6.04 -6.09
N SER A 70 -8.67 5.74 -6.95
CA SER A 70 -9.50 4.53 -6.91
C SER A 70 -9.40 3.75 -8.21
N PHE A 71 -9.46 2.43 -8.12
CA PHE A 71 -9.37 1.48 -9.22
C PHE A 71 -10.69 0.72 -9.35
N GLY A 72 -11.32 0.83 -10.52
CA GLY A 72 -12.43 -0.03 -10.90
C GLY A 72 -11.91 -1.25 -11.63
N TYR A 73 -12.61 -2.37 -11.56
CA TYR A 73 -12.29 -3.54 -12.37
C TYR A 73 -13.55 -4.08 -13.03
N ASN A 74 -13.44 -4.50 -14.29
CA ASN A 74 -14.53 -5.20 -14.98
C ASN A 74 -14.67 -6.65 -14.46
N THR A 75 -15.65 -7.40 -14.97
CA THR A 75 -15.91 -8.79 -14.56
C THR A 75 -14.80 -9.78 -14.94
N ALA A 76 -14.01 -9.49 -15.98
CA ALA A 76 -12.82 -10.25 -16.33
C ALA A 76 -11.64 -9.91 -15.40
N GLY A 77 -11.77 -8.81 -14.65
CA GLY A 77 -10.72 -8.29 -13.80
C GLY A 77 -9.70 -7.45 -14.54
N ASP A 78 -10.08 -6.75 -15.61
CA ASP A 78 -9.25 -5.69 -16.18
C ASP A 78 -9.58 -4.37 -15.50
N LEU A 79 -8.56 -3.51 -15.35
CA LEU A 79 -8.68 -2.17 -14.78
C LEU A 79 -9.48 -1.24 -15.71
#